data_AF-A0A6L8EVP4-F1
#
_entry.id   AF-A0A6L8EVP4-F1
#
_cell.length_a   1.000
_cell.length_b   1.000
_cell.length_c   1.000
_cell.angle_alpha   90.00
_cell.angle_beta   90.00
_cell.angle_gamma   90.00
#
_symmetry.space_group_name_H-M   'P 1'
#
loop_
_entity.id
_entity.type
_entity.pdbx_description
1 polymer ?
#
loop_
_entity_poly.entity_id
_entity_poly.type
_entity_poly.pdbx_seq_one_letter_code
_entity_poly.pdbx_strand_id
1 'polypeptide(L)'
;MKDFLKFKKMITPIIIPILFWVGAIICIIVGIVFITMGAMDNFGADGGEMVLMGFCYLFLGPIAIRVYCEFLIILFSVNDKLADIKDLLKHQQDNDNQSSSSDEG
;
A
#
# COMPACT_ATOMS: atom_id res chain seq x y z
N MET A 1 25.10 -3.04 -1.47
CA MET A 1 23.84 -3.11 -0.68
C MET A 1 22.83 -1.99 -0.98
N LYS A 2 23.11 -1.02 -1.87
CA LYS A 2 22.15 0.04 -2.26
C LYS A 2 21.13 -0.42 -3.32
N ASP A 3 21.44 -1.45 -4.11
CA ASP A 3 20.61 -1.89 -5.23
C ASP A 3 19.32 -2.60 -4.79
N PHE A 4 19.32 -3.25 -3.63
CA PHE A 4 18.12 -3.88 -3.05
C PHE A 4 17.00 -2.87 -2.75
N LEU A 5 17.37 -1.63 -2.38
CA LEU A 5 16.40 -0.57 -2.09
C LEU A 5 15.78 0.01 -3.36
N LYS A 6 16.58 0.20 -4.43
CA LYS A 6 16.06 0.65 -5.75
C LYS A 6 15.16 -0.40 -6.41
N PHE A 7 15.50 -1.69 -6.28
CA PHE A 7 14.68 -2.78 -6.81
C PHE A 7 13.32 -2.84 -6.09
N LYS A 8 13.32 -2.70 -4.75
CA LYS A 8 12.09 -2.63 -3.94
C LYS A 8 11.25 -1.38 -4.24
N LYS A 9 11.88 -0.26 -4.60
CA LYS A 9 11.23 1.03 -4.93
C LYS A 9 10.40 1.00 -6.20
N MET A 10 10.79 0.23 -7.22
CA MET A 10 9.93 0.00 -8.40
C MET A 10 8.96 -1.16 -8.20
N ILE A 11 9.34 -2.17 -7.42
CA ILE A 11 8.50 -3.36 -7.17
C ILE A 11 7.32 -3.06 -6.25
N THR A 12 7.52 -2.28 -5.18
CA THR A 12 6.45 -1.95 -4.21
C THR A 12 5.24 -1.27 -4.87
N PRO A 13 5.38 -0.19 -5.68
CA PRO A 13 4.22 0.41 -6.36
C PRO A 13 3.56 -0.51 -7.40
N ILE A 14 4.29 -1.48 -7.95
CA ILE A 14 3.76 -2.49 -8.90
C ILE A 14 3.04 -3.64 -8.20
N ILE A 15 3.50 -4.06 -7.01
CA ILE A 15 2.89 -5.15 -6.24
C ILE A 15 1.57 -4.72 -5.59
N ILE A 16 1.47 -3.48 -5.11
CA ILE A 16 0.27 -2.97 -4.43
C ILE A 16 -1.03 -3.17 -5.24
N PRO A 17 -1.15 -2.83 -6.53
CA PRO A 17 -2.37 -3.05 -7.30
C PRO A 17 -2.73 -4.54 -7.48
N ILE A 18 -1.75 -5.44 -7.51
CA ILE A 18 -1.98 -6.90 -7.54
C ILE A 18 -2.56 -7.34 -6.20
N LEU A 19 -2.01 -6.84 -5.09
CA LEU A 19 -2.49 -7.07 -3.73
C LEU A 19 -3.91 -6.53 -3.53
N PHE A 20 -4.21 -5.35 -4.08
CA PHE A 20 -5.56 -4.77 -4.10
C PHE A 20 -6.55 -5.71 -4.78
N TRP A 21 -6.23 -6.23 -5.97
CA TRP A 21 -7.15 -7.08 -6.71
C TRP A 21 -7.44 -8.39 -5.98
N VAL A 22 -6.41 -9.01 -5.40
CA VAL A 22 -6.56 -10.19 -4.54
C VAL A 22 -7.40 -9.86 -3.29
N GLY A 23 -7.12 -8.76 -2.60
CA GLY A 23 -7.88 -8.33 -1.43
C GLY A 23 -9.33 -7.99 -1.73
N ALA A 24 -9.61 -7.37 -2.88
CA ALA A 24 -10.96 -7.06 -3.36
C ALA A 24 -11.75 -8.34 -3.67
N ILE A 25 -11.12 -9.33 -4.32
CA ILE A 25 -11.74 -10.65 -4.56
C ILE A 25 -12.06 -11.33 -3.23
N ILE A 26 -11.14 -11.30 -2.26
CA ILE A 26 -11.38 -11.86 -0.92
C ILE A 26 -12.56 -11.15 -0.24
N CYS A 27 -12.64 -9.81 -0.28
CA CYS A 27 -13.76 -9.07 0.32
C CYS A 27 -15.11 -9.45 -0.32
N ILE A 28 -15.14 -9.64 -1.64
CA ILE A 28 -16.35 -10.10 -2.35
C ILE A 28 -16.75 -11.50 -1.89
N ILE A 29 -15.79 -12.44 -1.82
CA ILE A 29 -16.04 -13.81 -1.37
C ILE A 29 -16.54 -13.81 0.08
N VAL A 30 -15.89 -13.07 0.97
CA VAL A 30 -16.28 -12.94 2.38
C VAL A 30 -17.69 -12.35 2.49
N GLY A 31 -18.00 -11.27 1.76
CA GLY A 31 -19.34 -10.68 1.75
C GLY A 31 -20.43 -11.65 1.31
N ILE A 32 -20.17 -12.44 0.27
CA ILE A 32 -21.10 -13.49 -0.21
C ILE A 32 -21.27 -14.58 0.85
N VAL A 33 -20.18 -15.04 1.48
CA VAL A 33 -20.24 -16.06 2.55
C VAL A 33 -21.10 -15.57 3.72
N PHE A 34 -20.89 -14.33 4.19
CA PHE A 34 -21.68 -13.73 5.25
C PHE A 34 -23.18 -13.63 4.90
N ILE A 35 -23.50 -13.25 3.66
CA ILE A 35 -24.89 -13.22 3.18
C ILE A 35 -25.49 -14.64 3.16
N THR A 36 -24.75 -15.63 2.67
CA THR A 36 -25.25 -17.02 2.59
C THR A 36 -25.43 -17.64 3.97
N MET A 37 -24.52 -17.40 4.92
CA MET A 37 -24.66 -17.89 6.29
C MET A 37 -25.82 -17.21 7.02
N GLY A 38 -25.95 -15.88 6.91
CA GLY A 38 -27.08 -15.15 7.49
C GLY A 38 -28.43 -15.51 6.89
N ALA A 39 -28.46 -15.99 5.64
CA ALA A 39 -29.68 -16.48 4.98
C ALA A 39 -30.02 -17.94 5.32
N MET A 40 -29.03 -18.76 5.70
CA MET A 40 -29.22 -20.17 6.09
C MET A 40 -29.62 -20.34 7.54
N ASP A 41 -29.18 -19.44 8.43
CA ASP A 41 -29.75 -19.33 9.77
C ASP A 41 -31.18 -18.81 9.65
N ASN A 42 -32.15 -19.64 10.05
CA ASN A 42 -33.59 -19.46 9.87
C ASN A 42 -34.15 -18.18 10.53
N PHE A 43 -33.86 -17.00 9.98
CA PHE A 43 -34.39 -15.70 10.40
C PHE A 43 -34.53 -15.56 11.93
N GLY A 44 -33.51 -15.98 12.67
CA GLY A 44 -33.35 -15.56 14.06
C GLY A 44 -33.15 -14.03 14.07
N ALA A 45 -33.42 -13.38 15.20
CA ALA A 45 -33.26 -11.93 15.33
C ALA A 45 -31.88 -11.41 14.86
N ASP A 46 -30.85 -12.28 14.91
CA ASP A 46 -29.46 -11.98 14.55
C ASP A 46 -29.11 -12.22 13.05
N GLY A 47 -29.93 -12.96 12.29
CA GLY A 47 -29.61 -13.32 10.90
C GLY A 47 -29.73 -12.15 9.91
N GLY A 48 -30.71 -11.27 10.14
CA GLY A 48 -30.89 -10.05 9.33
C GLY A 48 -29.73 -9.06 9.47
N GLU A 49 -29.10 -9.00 10.65
CA GLU A 49 -27.96 -8.13 10.92
C GLU A 49 -26.69 -8.60 10.17
N MET A 50 -26.46 -9.93 10.11
CA MET A 50 -25.35 -10.49 9.34
C MET A 50 -25.44 -10.21 7.83
N VAL A 51 -26.65 -10.27 7.25
CA VAL A 51 -26.86 -9.96 5.83
C VAL A 51 -26.60 -8.48 5.54
N LEU A 52 -27.07 -7.58 6.41
CA LEU A 52 -26.79 -6.15 6.32
C LEU A 52 -25.29 -5.87 6.43
N MET A 53 -24.62 -6.52 7.38
CA MET A 53 -23.18 -6.41 7.59
C MET A 53 -22.38 -6.95 6.39
N GLY A 54 -22.84 -8.05 5.78
CA GLY A 54 -22.25 -8.60 4.55
C GLY A 54 -22.34 -7.65 3.35
N PHE A 55 -23.48 -6.97 3.18
CA PHE A 55 -23.63 -5.90 2.18
C PHE A 55 -22.72 -4.70 2.45
N CYS A 56 -22.64 -4.29 3.71
CA CYS A 56 -21.70 -3.26 4.14
C CYS A 56 -20.26 -3.66 3.81
N TYR A 57 -19.86 -4.90 4.08
CA TYR A 57 -18.51 -5.41 3.81
C TYR A 57 -18.20 -5.51 2.31
N LEU A 58 -19.21 -5.84 1.49
CA LEU A 58 -19.06 -5.94 0.04
C LEU A 58 -18.80 -4.57 -0.62
N PHE A 59 -19.36 -3.49 -0.06
CA PHE A 59 -19.14 -2.11 -0.54
C PHE A 59 -17.99 -1.39 0.19
N LEU A 60 -17.96 -1.42 1.52
CA LEU A 60 -16.91 -0.77 2.33
C LEU A 60 -15.58 -1.52 2.25
N GLY A 61 -15.56 -2.84 2.05
CA GLY A 61 -14.34 -3.64 1.99
C GLY A 61 -13.40 -3.18 0.87
N PRO A 62 -13.85 -3.15 -0.40
CA PRO A 62 -13.04 -2.65 -1.52
C PRO A 62 -12.64 -1.18 -1.36
N ILE A 63 -13.53 -0.33 -0.82
CA ILE A 63 -13.26 1.09 -0.56
C ILE A 63 -12.15 1.24 0.49
N ALA A 64 -12.24 0.53 1.61
CA ALA A 64 -11.25 0.58 2.69
C ALA A 64 -9.88 0.09 2.22
N ILE A 65 -9.85 -1.01 1.46
CA ILE A 65 -8.62 -1.56 0.87
C ILE A 65 -7.99 -0.57 -0.13
N ARG A 66 -8.80 0.17 -0.90
CA ARG A 66 -8.31 1.20 -1.83
C ARG A 66 -7.64 2.35 -1.09
N VAL A 67 -8.29 2.88 -0.06
CA VAL A 67 -7.74 3.94 0.79
C VAL A 67 -6.45 3.49 1.48
N TYR A 68 -6.42 2.26 2.00
CA TYR A 68 -5.22 1.69 2.60
C TYR A 68 -4.07 1.56 1.60
N CYS A 69 -4.33 1.06 0.39
CA CYS A 69 -3.32 0.93 -0.66
C CYS A 69 -2.75 2.29 -1.09
N GLU A 70 -3.61 3.31 -1.26
CA GLU A 70 -3.18 4.68 -1.57
C GLU A 70 -2.27 5.23 -0.47
N PHE A 71 -2.62 5.02 0.79
CA PHE A 71 -1.79 5.42 1.93
C PHE A 71 -0.42 4.73 1.94
N LEU A 72 -0.38 3.42 1.68
CA LEU A 72 0.87 2.65 1.61
C LEU A 72 1.79 3.15 0.49
N ILE A 73 1.24 3.44 -0.69
CA ILE A 73 2.00 4.00 -1.82
C ILE A 73 2.56 5.37 -1.46
N ILE A 74 1.74 6.24 -0.84
CA ILE A 74 2.16 7.59 -0.46
C ILE A 74 3.32 7.54 0.55
N LEU A 75 3.22 6.72 1.59
CA LEU A 75 4.29 6.57 2.59
C LEU A 75 5.59 6.08 1.95
N PHE A 76 5.49 5.14 1.02
CA PHE A 76 6.65 4.62 0.31
C PHE A 76 7.28 5.68 -0.59
N SER A 77 6.46 6.42 -1.34
CA SER A 77 6.88 7.53 -2.19
C SER A 77 7.57 8.65 -1.41
N VAL A 78 7.12 8.95 -0.19
CA VAL A 78 7.78 9.94 0.67
C VAL A 78 9.17 9.43 1.08
N ASN A 79 9.26 8.21 1.60
CA ASN A 79 10.53 7.63 2.05
C ASN A 79 11.58 7.56 0.92
N ASP A 80 11.11 7.29 -0.28
CA ASP A 80 11.89 7.28 -1.51
C ASP A 80 12.45 8.65 -1.90
N LYS A 81 11.67 9.73 -1.72
CA LYS A 81 12.13 11.10 -1.99
C LYS A 81 13.19 11.55 -0.98
N LEU A 82 13.05 11.15 0.28
CA LEU A 82 14.04 11.44 1.32
C LEU A 82 15.38 10.74 1.04
N ALA A 83 15.35 9.51 0.52
CA ALA A 83 16.56 8.79 0.13
C ALA A 83 17.31 9.48 -1.02
N ASP A 84 16.58 9.98 -2.03
CA ASP A 84 17.17 10.67 -3.18
C ASP A 84 17.82 12.01 -2.77
N ILE A 85 17.17 12.79 -1.88
CA ILE A 85 17.72 14.06 -1.37
C ILE A 85 19.05 13.84 -0.62
N LYS A 86 19.12 12.77 0.19
CA LYS A 86 20.34 12.45 0.93
C LYS A 86 21.51 12.10 0.01
N ASP A 87 21.27 11.37 -1.07
CA ASP A 87 22.30 10.99 -2.03
C ASP A 87 22.77 12.22 -2.84
N LEU A 88 21.85 13.14 -3.16
CA LEU A 88 22.16 14.40 -3.86
C LEU A 88 23.08 15.31 -3.03
N LEU A 89 22.78 15.48 -1.73
CA LEU A 89 23.61 16.28 -0.82
C LEU A 89 25.00 15.67 -0.62
N LYS A 90 25.10 14.34 -0.60
CA LYS A 90 26.39 13.66 -0.48
C LYS A 90 27.30 13.90 -1.69
N HIS A 91 26.73 13.92 -2.89
CA HIS A 91 27.48 14.23 -4.12
C HIS A 91 27.89 15.71 -4.21
N GLN A 92 27.10 16.64 -3.67
CA GLN A 92 27.51 18.05 -3.60
C GLN A 92 28.71 18.24 -2.67
N GLN A 93 28.70 17.64 -1.48
CA GLN A 93 29.85 17.73 -0.57
C GLN A 93 31.14 17.14 -1.18
N ASP A 94 31.06 16.06 -1.95
CA ASP A 94 32.23 15.45 -2.58
C ASP A 94 32.81 16.37 -3.68
N ASN A 95 31.94 17.00 -4.48
CA ASN A 95 32.35 17.97 -5.51
C ASN A 95 32.98 19.23 -4.89
N ASP A 96 32.41 19.77 -3.80
CA ASP A 96 32.95 20.96 -3.13
C ASP A 96 34.34 20.71 -2.51
N ASN A 97 34.56 19.49 -1.99
CA ASN A 97 35.85 19.07 -1.46
C ASN A 97 36.91 18.96 -2.59
N GLN A 98 36.50 18.49 -3.76
CA GLN A 98 37.41 18.30 -4.90
C GLN A 98 37.78 19.62 -5.59
N SER A 99 36.88 20.61 -5.62
CA SER A 99 37.21 21.98 -6.04
C SER A 99 38.19 22.66 -5.09
N SER A 100 38.04 22.45 -3.78
CA SER A 100 38.90 23.09 -2.77
C SER A 100 40.35 22.56 -2.83
N SER A 101 40.54 21.25 -3.10
CA SER A 101 41.88 20.68 -3.26
C SER A 101 42.58 21.03 -4.59
N SER A 102 41.83 21.52 -5.59
CA SER A 102 42.40 21.89 -6.89
C SER A 102 42.92 23.33 -6.94
N ASP A 103 42.45 24.20 -6.03
CA ASP A 103 42.93 25.58 -5.88
C ASP A 103 44.14 25.70 -4.92
N GLU A 104 44.47 24.64 -4.15
CA GLU A 104 45.61 24.62 -3.21
C GLU A 104 46.91 24.00 -3.78
N GLY A 105 46.93 23.57 -5.06
CA GLY A 105 48.09 22.94 -5.73
C GLY A 105 48.71 23.79 -6.82
#